data_AF-A8M004-F1
#
_entry.id   AF-A8M004-F1
#
_cell.length_a   1.000
_cell.length_b   1.000
_cell.length_c   1.000
_cell.angle_alpha   90.00
_cell.angle_beta   90.00
_cell.angle_gamma   90.00
#
_symmetry.space_group_name_H-M   'P 1'
#
loop_
_entity.id
_entity.type
_entity.pdbx_description
1 polymer ?
#
loop_
_entity_poly.entity_id
_entity_poly.type
_entity_poly.pdbx_seq_one_letter_code
_entity_poly.pdbx_strand_id
1 'polypeptide(L)' 'MSMAYIRRHYGVPAKRGVRVIANGRPGTITSTDGARLRVRLAGDTRSTAHHPTWRIQYPEAAP' A
#
# COMPACT_ATOMS: atom_id res chain seq x y z
N MET A 1 5.93 4.38 -12.51
CA MET A 1 5.16 3.11 -12.40
C MET A 1 3.76 3.38 -11.89
N SER A 2 2.78 2.53 -12.23
CA SER A 2 1.39 2.69 -11.81
C SER A 2 0.97 1.66 -10.75
N MET A 3 -0.14 1.93 -10.05
CA MET A 3 -0.79 0.98 -9.16
C MET A 3 -1.14 -0.34 -9.87
N ALA A 4 -1.55 -0.28 -11.14
CA ALA A 4 -1.86 -1.45 -11.94
C ALA A 4 -0.64 -2.34 -12.18
N TYR A 5 0.54 -1.73 -12.41
CA TYR A 5 1.80 -2.48 -12.48
C TYR A 5 2.08 -3.20 -11.15
N ILE A 6 1.98 -2.51 -10.01
CA ILE A 6 2.23 -3.11 -8.69
C ILE A 6 1.31 -4.31 -8.44
N ARG A 7 0.01 -4.18 -8.75
CA ARG A 7 -0.94 -5.30 -8.63
C ARG A 7 -0.54 -6.49 -9.48
N ARG A 8 -0.21 -6.25 -10.76
CA ARG A 8 0.15 -7.32 -11.71
C ARG A 8 1.50 -7.96 -11.37
N HIS A 9 2.47 -7.16 -10.95
CA HIS A 9 3.85 -7.61 -10.73
C HIS A 9 4.01 -8.34 -9.39
N TYR A 10 3.38 -7.84 -8.33
CA TYR A 10 3.50 -8.42 -6.98
C TYR A 10 2.31 -9.29 -6.58
N GLY A 11 1.24 -9.36 -7.38
CA GLY A 11 0.04 -10.15 -7.07
C GLY A 11 -0.76 -9.63 -5.87
N VAL A 12 -0.59 -8.36 -5.50
CA VAL A 12 -1.23 -7.76 -4.32
C VAL A 12 -2.46 -6.93 -4.68
N PRO A 13 -3.50 -6.86 -3.84
CA PRO A 13 -4.71 -6.07 -4.10
C PRO A 13 -4.51 -4.56 -3.83
N ALA A 14 -3.36 -3.99 -4.21
CA ALA A 14 -3.04 -2.59 -3.97
C ALA A 14 -3.96 -1.62 -4.76
N LYS A 15 -4.67 -0.74 -4.04
CA LYS A 15 -5.52 0.31 -4.61
C LYS A 15 -5.37 1.60 -3.82
N ARG A 16 -5.50 2.75 -4.48
CA ARG A 16 -5.51 4.06 -3.81
C ARG A 16 -6.73 4.15 -2.89
N GLY A 17 -6.56 4.68 -1.69
CA GLY A 17 -7.61 4.85 -0.69
C GLY A 17 -7.89 3.61 0.15
N VAL A 18 -7.24 2.48 -0.12
CA VAL A 18 -7.39 1.26 0.68
C VAL A 18 -6.62 1.38 1.99
N ARG A 19 -7.27 1.00 3.10
CA ARG A 19 -6.61 0.86 4.40
C ARG A 19 -5.78 -0.41 4.42
N VAL A 20 -4.58 -0.33 4.96
CA VAL A 20 -3.64 -1.45 5.14
C VAL A 20 -3.01 -1.37 6.53
N ILE A 21 -2.40 -2.46 6.98
CA ILE A 21 -1.48 -2.44 8.13
C ILE A 21 -0.06 -2.50 7.59
N ALA A 22 0.72 -1.43 7.77
CA ALA A 22 2.10 -1.32 7.33
C ALA A 22 3.03 -1.31 8.56
N ASN A 23 3.94 -2.29 8.66
CA ASN A 23 4.82 -2.47 9.83
C ASN A 23 4.06 -2.51 11.17
N GLY A 24 2.88 -3.14 11.20
CA GLY A 24 2.03 -3.21 12.40
C GLY A 24 1.26 -1.92 12.72
N ARG A 25 1.39 -0.87 11.90
CA ARG A 25 0.64 0.38 12.05
C ARG A 25 -0.45 0.51 10.98
N PRO A 26 -1.68 0.92 11.33
CA PRO A 26 -2.71 1.19 10.34
C PRO A 26 -2.31 2.37 9.46
N GLY A 27 -2.65 2.29 8.18
CA GLY A 27 -2.38 3.35 7.21
C GLY A 27 -3.26 3.23 5.97
N THR A 28 -3.15 4.20 5.07
CA THR A 28 -3.91 4.25 3.81
C THR A 28 -2.98 4.41 2.63
N ILE A 29 -3.17 3.61 1.58
CA ILE A 29 -2.42 3.75 0.32
C ILE A 29 -2.84 5.05 -0.36
N THR A 30 -1.92 6.01 -0.49
CA THR A 30 -2.22 7.31 -1.11
C THR A 30 -1.77 7.39 -2.56
N SER A 31 -0.67 6.74 -2.91
CA SER A 31 -0.07 6.78 -4.25
C SER A 31 0.98 5.69 -4.42
N THR A 32 1.67 5.69 -5.55
CA THR A 32 2.80 4.80 -5.84
C THR A 32 3.99 5.63 -6.28
N ASP A 33 5.19 5.18 -5.93
CA ASP A 33 6.45 5.77 -6.38
C ASP A 33 7.39 4.65 -6.81
N GLY A 34 7.70 4.59 -8.10
CA GLY A 34 8.36 3.43 -8.69
C GLY A 34 7.63 2.12 -8.36
N ALA A 35 8.36 1.12 -7.87
CA ALA A 35 7.83 -0.17 -7.43
C ALA A 35 7.35 -0.18 -5.96
N ARG A 36 7.20 0.99 -5.31
CA ARG A 36 6.81 1.11 -3.89
C ARG A 36 5.42 1.74 -3.74
N LEU A 37 4.73 1.35 -2.67
CA LEU A 37 3.50 1.98 -2.23
C LEU A 37 3.81 3.18 -1.34
N ARG A 38 3.08 4.27 -1.53
CA ARG A 38 3.06 5.40 -0.60
C ARG A 38 1.89 5.20 0.35
N VAL A 39 2.20 4.98 1.62
CA VAL A 39 1.20 4.75 2.67
C VAL A 39 1.28 5.89 3.66
N ARG A 40 0.16 6.54 3.95
CA ARG A 40 0.05 7.48 5.06
C ARG A 40 -0.36 6.69 6.29
N LEU A 41 0.54 6.57 7.26
CA LEU A 41 0.23 5.90 8.52
C LEU A 41 -0.69 6.78 9.36
N ALA A 42 -1.49 6.15 10.22
CA ALA A 42 -2.33 6.88 11.17
C ALA A 42 -1.46 7.75 12.08
N GLY A 43 -1.83 9.03 12.19
CA GLY A 43 -1.08 10.07 12.92
C GLY A 43 -0.02 10.79 12.09
N ASP A 44 0.35 10.28 10.91
CA ASP A 44 1.37 10.91 10.07
C ASP A 44 0.73 11.89 9.07
N THR A 45 1.34 13.06 8.87
CA THR A 45 0.91 14.04 7.85
C THR A 45 1.42 13.71 6.46
N ARG A 46 2.52 12.94 6.37
CA ARG A 46 3.19 12.57 5.12
C ARG A 46 3.07 11.06 4.87
N SER A 47 3.02 10.69 3.60
CA SER A 47 3.13 9.28 3.23
C SER A 47 4.58 8.81 3.31
N THR A 48 4.78 7.54 3.63
CA THR A 48 6.08 6.85 3.62
C THR A 48 6.08 5.75 2.57
N ALA A 49 7.27 5.36 2.10
CA ALA A 49 7.40 4.37 1.02
C ALA A 49 7.50 2.97 1.64
N HIS A 50 6.69 2.04 1.15
CA HIS A 50 6.63 0.66 1.60
C HIS A 50 6.76 -0.29 0.41
N HIS A 51 7.48 -1.39 0.59
CA HIS A 51 7.52 -2.43 -0.43
C HIS A 51 6.17 -3.17 -0.45
N PRO A 52 5.57 -3.44 -1.62
CA PRO A 52 4.19 -3.95 -1.69
C PRO A 52 3.97 -5.29 -0.99
N THR A 53 5.02 -6.10 -0.81
CA THR A 53 4.95 -7.42 -0.16
C THR A 53 5.61 -7.48 1.21
N TRP A 54 6.28 -6.40 1.66
CA TRP A 54 7.02 -6.44 2.92
C TRP A 54 6.21 -5.82 4.05
N ARG A 55 5.84 -6.63 5.04
CA ARG A 55 5.15 -6.20 6.27
C ARG A 55 3.94 -5.29 5.97
N ILE A 56 3.24 -5.57 4.87
CA ILE A 56 1.96 -4.96 4.51
C ILE A 56 0.89 -6.04 4.62
N GLN A 57 -0.17 -5.73 5.34
CA GLN A 57 -1.41 -6.51 5.34
C GLN A 57 -2.44 -5.73 4.55
N TYR A 58 -2.87 -6.31 3.43
CA TYR A 58 -4.00 -5.80 2.67
C TYR A 58 -5.29 -6.29 3.34
N PRO A 59 -6.40 -5.54 3.22
CA PRO A 59 -7.69 -6.10 3.55
C PRO A 59 -7.92 -7.28 2.61
N GLU A 60 -8.60 -8.31 3.13
CA GLU A 60 -9.06 -9.41 2.30
C GLU A 60 -9.72 -8.81 1.06
N ALA A 61 -9.19 -9.18 -0.11
CA ALA A 61 -9.76 -8.69 -1.36
C ALA A 61 -11.21 -9.15 -1.35
N ALA A 62 -12.15 -8.21 -1.27
CA ALA A 62 -13.56 -8.55 -1.39
C ALA A 62 -13.73 -9.45 -2.63
N PRO A 63 -14.46 -10.58 -2.49
CA PRO A 63 -14.54 -11.62 -3.52
C PRO A 63 -14.94 -11.07 -4.89
#